data_AF-A0A3S4G2B8-F1
#
_entry.id   AF-A0A3S4G2B8-F1
#
_cell.length_a   1.000
_cell.length_b   1.000
_cell.length_c   1.000
_cell.angle_alpha   90.00
_cell.angle_beta   90.00
_cell.angle_gamma   90.00
#
_symmetry.space_group_name_H-M   'P 1'
#
loop_
_entity.id
_entity.type
_entity.pdbx_description
1 polymer ?
#
loop_
_entity_poly.entity_id
_entity_poly.type
_entity_poly.pdbx_seq_one_letter_code
_entity_poly.pdbx_strand_id
1 'polypeptide(L)'
;MVKCLIFIILLTGIMHSVAAGHIPLRKITEVKVDEVGKSEDTSENVRKGCQTFNITVAEVKDFFSKSYPVPLMFNAHERYSPCYAQGTIAFSDNTQGKWKISSSGGGTLVWDTGDVVTLFYNDYKWVDPFADTYTVEDESLTE
;
A
#
# COMPACT_ATOMS: atom_id res chain seq x y z
N MET A 1 52.51 33.24 32.95
CA MET A 1 51.52 32.23 33.41
C MET A 1 50.14 32.77 33.14
N VAL A 2 49.48 32.18 32.15
CA VAL A 2 48.19 32.57 31.57
C VAL A 2 47.07 32.24 32.57
N LYS A 3 46.18 33.19 32.87
CA LYS A 3 45.03 32.94 33.74
C LYS A 3 43.78 33.63 33.18
N CYS A 4 42.77 32.79 32.98
CA CYS A 4 41.36 33.09 32.80
C CYS A 4 40.96 33.94 31.60
N LEU A 5 40.89 33.28 30.44
CA LEU A 5 40.13 33.74 29.28
C LEU A 5 38.95 32.77 29.08
N ILE A 6 38.01 32.72 30.04
CA ILE A 6 36.77 31.91 29.93
C ILE A 6 35.62 32.65 30.65
N PHE A 7 35.03 33.62 29.98
CA PHE A 7 33.75 34.28 30.30
C PHE A 7 33.48 35.07 28.99
N ILE A 8 32.58 34.70 28.08
CA ILE A 8 31.14 34.49 28.20
C ILE A 8 30.72 33.73 26.91
N ILE A 9 30.40 32.44 27.02
CA ILE A 9 29.59 31.73 26.01
C ILE A 9 28.22 31.56 26.66
N LEU A 10 27.38 32.59 26.56
CA LEU A 10 26.01 32.58 27.05
C LEU A 10 25.17 33.28 25.99
N LEU A 11 24.04 32.67 25.60
CA LEU A 11 23.15 33.02 24.47
C LEU A 11 23.76 32.67 23.11
N THR A 12 23.40 31.57 22.43
CA THR A 12 22.08 31.34 21.82
C THR A 12 21.87 29.85 21.48
N GLY A 13 21.55 29.02 22.47
CA GLY A 13 21.02 27.69 22.22
C GLY A 13 19.50 27.77 22.02
N ILE A 14 19.03 28.22 20.85
CA ILE A 14 17.60 28.07 20.51
C ILE A 14 17.41 26.60 20.15
N MET A 15 17.22 25.79 21.19
CA MET A 15 16.76 24.41 21.08
C MET A 15 15.32 24.48 20.55
N HIS A 16 15.18 24.49 19.23
CA HIS A 16 13.88 24.32 18.59
C HIS A 16 13.45 22.88 18.87
N SER A 17 12.73 22.69 19.98
CA SER A 17 11.93 21.50 20.21
C SER A 17 10.92 21.45 19.07
N VAL A 18 11.24 20.74 17.99
CA VAL A 18 10.23 20.36 17.00
C VAL A 18 9.26 19.47 17.76
N ALA A 19 8.14 20.06 18.20
CA ALA A 19 7.02 19.28 18.65
C ALA A 19 6.65 18.38 17.48
N ALA A 20 6.93 17.08 17.61
CA ALA A 20 6.45 16.10 16.67
C ALA A 20 4.93 16.23 16.65
N GLY A 21 4.41 16.87 15.60
CA GLY A 21 2.98 17.02 15.42
C GLY A 21 2.39 15.62 15.48
N HIS A 22 1.48 15.40 16.43
CA HIS A 22 0.77 14.15 16.56
C HIS A 22 -0.15 14.06 15.33
N ILE A 23 0.35 13.54 14.22
CA ILE A 23 -0.48 13.31 13.04
C ILE A 23 -1.51 12.26 13.48
N PRO A 24 -2.81 12.60 13.53
CA PRO A 24 -3.82 11.64 13.93
C PRO A 24 -3.75 10.47 12.95
N LEU A 25 -3.58 9.26 13.47
CA LEU A 25 -3.68 8.06 12.64
C LEU A 25 -5.07 8.04 12.00
N ARG A 26 -5.13 8.13 10.67
CA ARG A 26 -6.39 8.02 9.92
C ARG A 26 -6.96 6.63 10.15
N LYS A 27 -8.18 6.55 10.69
CA LYS A 27 -8.87 5.27 10.89
C LYS A 27 -9.81 5.03 9.72
N ILE A 28 -9.87 3.80 9.24
CA ILE A 28 -10.83 3.40 8.21
C ILE A 28 -12.24 3.41 8.83
N THR A 29 -13.14 4.22 8.29
CA THR A 29 -14.54 4.32 8.75
C THR A 29 -15.49 3.51 7.89
N GLU A 30 -15.23 3.45 6.58
CA GLU A 30 -16.06 2.72 5.63
C GLU A 30 -15.20 2.06 4.54
N VAL A 31 -15.62 0.87 4.12
CA VAL A 31 -15.09 0.16 2.94
C VAL A 31 -16.27 -0.41 2.18
N LYS A 32 -16.31 -0.15 0.87
CA LYS A 32 -17.24 -0.80 -0.07
C LYS A 32 -16.43 -1.57 -1.08
N VAL A 33 -16.93 -2.75 -1.42
CA VAL A 33 -16.39 -3.64 -2.44
C VAL A 33 -17.44 -3.68 -3.55
N ASP A 34 -17.13 -3.07 -4.69
CA ASP A 34 -18.07 -2.93 -5.81
C ASP A 34 -17.92 -4.08 -6.79
N GLU A 35 -16.67 -4.52 -7.04
CA GLU A 35 -16.37 -5.65 -7.90
C GLU A 35 -15.25 -6.51 -7.34
N VAL A 36 -15.32 -7.81 -7.61
CA VAL A 36 -14.34 -8.81 -7.18
C VAL A 36 -14.11 -9.80 -8.32
N GLY A 37 -12.89 -10.30 -8.45
CA GLY A 37 -12.53 -11.33 -9.43
C GLY A 37 -12.67 -10.88 -10.89
N LYS A 38 -12.45 -9.59 -11.16
CA LYS A 38 -12.49 -9.01 -12.51
C LYS A 38 -11.13 -9.06 -13.17
N SER A 39 -11.12 -8.91 -14.50
CA SER A 39 -9.90 -8.77 -15.30
C SER A 39 -10.14 -7.77 -16.44
N GLU A 40 -9.10 -7.02 -16.79
CA GLU A 40 -9.07 -6.18 -18.00
C GLU A 40 -8.69 -7.00 -19.24
N ASP A 41 -8.19 -8.23 -19.06
CA ASP A 41 -7.91 -9.15 -20.14
C ASP A 41 -9.21 -9.58 -20.84
N THR A 42 -9.18 -9.62 -22.18
CA THR A 42 -10.35 -10.01 -22.98
C THR A 42 -10.50 -11.53 -23.12
N SER A 43 -9.45 -12.29 -22.80
CA SER A 43 -9.41 -13.73 -22.92
C SER A 43 -10.31 -14.41 -21.89
N GLU A 44 -11.21 -15.28 -22.35
CA GLU A 44 -12.21 -15.92 -21.49
C GLU A 44 -11.58 -16.78 -20.39
N ASN A 45 -10.47 -17.47 -20.67
CA ASN A 45 -9.78 -18.30 -19.69
C ASN A 45 -9.23 -17.46 -18.53
N VAL A 46 -8.66 -16.28 -18.83
CA VAL A 46 -8.14 -15.36 -17.81
C VAL A 46 -9.28 -14.82 -16.97
N ARG A 47 -10.35 -14.35 -17.62
CA ARG A 47 -11.55 -13.86 -16.93
C ARG A 47 -12.19 -14.92 -16.04
N LYS A 48 -12.27 -16.17 -16.49
CA LYS A 48 -12.77 -17.31 -15.70
C LYS A 48 -11.84 -17.63 -14.53
N GLY A 49 -10.52 -17.63 -14.76
CA GLY A 49 -9.53 -17.81 -13.69
C GLY A 49 -9.67 -16.77 -12.58
N CYS A 50 -9.83 -15.50 -12.95
CA CYS A 50 -9.98 -14.41 -11.99
C CYS A 50 -11.25 -14.49 -11.12
N GLN A 51 -12.28 -15.24 -11.50
CA GLN A 51 -13.47 -15.43 -10.66
C GLN A 51 -13.18 -16.17 -9.35
N THR A 52 -12.04 -16.86 -9.26
CA THR A 52 -11.59 -17.52 -8.02
C THR A 52 -10.92 -16.55 -7.04
N PHE A 53 -10.47 -15.38 -7.52
CA PHE A 53 -10.00 -14.32 -6.63
C PHE A 53 -11.21 -13.72 -5.90
N ASN A 54 -11.18 -13.81 -4.57
CA ASN A 54 -12.21 -13.26 -3.70
C ASN A 54 -11.58 -12.53 -2.51
N ILE A 55 -12.02 -11.29 -2.26
CA ILE A 55 -11.54 -10.47 -1.14
C ILE A 55 -12.73 -9.94 -0.34
N THR A 56 -12.62 -10.02 0.98
CA THR A 56 -13.64 -9.54 1.92
C THR A 56 -13.37 -8.11 2.38
N VAL A 57 -14.40 -7.45 2.92
CA VAL A 57 -14.25 -6.12 3.55
C VAL A 57 -13.18 -6.12 4.66
N ALA A 58 -13.08 -7.21 5.43
CA ALA A 58 -12.07 -7.32 6.48
C ALA A 58 -10.64 -7.38 5.91
N GLU A 59 -10.45 -8.12 4.83
CA GLU A 59 -9.15 -8.21 4.14
C GLU A 59 -8.77 -6.91 3.44
N VAL A 60 -9.73 -6.17 2.88
CA VAL A 60 -9.47 -4.82 2.35
C VAL A 60 -9.01 -3.88 3.48
N LYS A 61 -9.65 -3.93 4.65
CA LYS A 61 -9.20 -3.16 5.82
C LYS A 61 -7.78 -3.56 6.25
N ASP A 62 -7.49 -4.86 6.24
CA ASP A 62 -6.16 -5.38 6.58
C ASP A 62 -5.10 -4.90 5.59
N PHE A 63 -5.40 -4.97 4.29
CA PHE A 63 -4.56 -4.44 3.21
C PHE A 63 -4.22 -2.96 3.44
N PHE A 64 -5.21 -2.10 3.68
CA PHE A 64 -4.96 -0.68 3.91
C PHE A 64 -4.27 -0.37 5.23
N SER A 65 -4.34 -1.28 6.21
CA SER A 65 -3.68 -1.11 7.49
C SER A 65 -2.22 -1.57 7.49
N LYS A 66 -1.86 -2.48 6.58
CA LYS A 66 -0.54 -3.16 6.56
C LYS A 66 0.26 -2.96 5.28
N SER A 67 -0.35 -2.48 4.22
CA SER A 67 0.36 -2.17 2.98
C SER A 67 1.33 -1.01 3.17
N TYR A 68 2.33 -0.97 2.30
CA TYR A 68 3.29 0.12 2.24
C TYR A 68 3.37 0.68 0.81
N PRO A 69 3.74 1.96 0.65
CA PRO A 69 3.86 2.56 -0.66
C PRO A 69 5.04 1.96 -1.43
N VAL A 70 4.83 1.75 -2.73
CA VAL A 70 5.84 1.23 -3.66
C VAL A 70 5.91 2.10 -4.92
N PRO A 71 6.99 2.01 -5.72
CA PRO A 71 7.05 2.70 -7.01
C PRO A 71 5.86 2.36 -7.91
N LEU A 72 5.41 3.32 -8.73
CA LEU A 72 4.24 3.19 -9.60
C LEU A 72 4.25 1.91 -10.45
N MET A 73 5.41 1.55 -10.98
CA MET A 73 5.55 0.41 -11.89
C MET A 73 5.75 -0.94 -11.17
N PHE A 74 5.84 -0.95 -9.84
CA PHE A 74 6.07 -2.18 -9.06
C PHE A 74 4.99 -3.23 -9.32
N ASN A 75 3.72 -2.83 -9.26
CA ASN A 75 2.60 -3.74 -9.50
C ASN A 75 2.53 -4.22 -10.97
N ALA A 76 3.12 -3.48 -11.91
CA ALA A 76 3.11 -3.82 -13.33
C ALA A 76 4.31 -4.69 -13.77
N HIS A 77 5.44 -4.64 -13.05
CA HIS A 77 6.64 -5.40 -13.39
C HIS A 77 6.90 -6.57 -12.44
N GLU A 78 6.82 -6.34 -11.13
CA GLU A 78 7.22 -7.33 -10.12
C GLU A 78 6.04 -8.19 -9.67
N ARG A 79 4.82 -7.65 -9.75
CA ARG A 79 3.61 -8.25 -9.16
C ARG A 79 2.40 -8.20 -10.08
N TYR A 80 2.61 -8.26 -11.40
CA TYR A 80 1.53 -8.11 -12.37
C TYR A 80 0.50 -9.24 -12.28
N SER A 81 -0.66 -9.00 -11.64
CA SER A 81 -1.80 -9.90 -11.73
C SER A 81 -2.91 -9.34 -12.63
N PRO A 82 -3.48 -10.17 -13.53
CA PRO A 82 -4.62 -9.77 -14.34
C PRO A 82 -5.92 -9.71 -13.54
N CYS A 83 -5.94 -10.20 -12.30
CA CYS A 83 -7.14 -10.31 -11.47
C CYS A 83 -7.21 -9.19 -10.45
N TYR A 84 -8.36 -8.52 -10.37
CA TYR A 84 -8.56 -7.41 -9.45
C TYR A 84 -9.94 -7.38 -8.80
N ALA A 85 -10.00 -6.64 -7.71
CA ALA A 85 -11.19 -6.18 -7.01
C ALA A 85 -11.11 -4.65 -6.91
N GLN A 86 -12.26 -3.99 -6.82
CA GLN A 86 -12.31 -2.54 -6.69
C GLN A 86 -13.49 -2.07 -5.84
N GLY A 87 -13.37 -0.85 -5.33
CA GLY A 87 -14.45 -0.20 -4.59
C GLY A 87 -14.03 1.15 -4.02
N THR A 88 -14.63 1.53 -2.89
CA THR A 88 -14.34 2.80 -2.22
C THR A 88 -13.90 2.61 -0.77
N ILE A 89 -13.14 3.56 -0.26
CA ILE A 89 -12.71 3.60 1.15
C ILE A 89 -12.85 5.03 1.69
N ALA A 90 -13.26 5.16 2.94
CA ALA A 90 -13.34 6.41 3.66
C ALA A 90 -12.63 6.33 5.01
N PHE A 91 -12.10 7.47 5.45
CA PHE A 91 -11.31 7.60 6.66
C PHE A 91 -11.91 8.61 7.64
N SER A 92 -11.49 8.55 8.89
CA SER A 92 -11.98 9.38 10.00
C SER A 92 -11.67 10.88 9.87
N ASP A 93 -10.78 11.27 8.97
CA ASP A 93 -10.46 12.66 8.66
C ASP A 93 -11.27 13.21 7.47
N ASN A 94 -12.33 12.50 7.07
CA ASN A 94 -13.18 12.79 5.91
C ASN A 94 -12.44 12.70 4.56
N THR A 95 -11.26 12.09 4.51
CA THR A 95 -10.66 11.70 3.23
C THR A 95 -11.29 10.41 2.72
N GLN A 96 -11.40 10.29 1.41
CA GLN A 96 -11.98 9.13 0.75
C GLN A 96 -11.37 8.96 -0.65
N GLY A 97 -11.55 7.77 -1.21
CA GLY A 97 -11.07 7.47 -2.55
C GLY A 97 -11.56 6.14 -3.09
N LYS A 98 -11.21 5.91 -4.36
CA LYS A 98 -11.45 4.66 -5.07
C LYS A 98 -10.21 3.80 -5.02
N TRP A 99 -10.39 2.51 -4.78
CA TRP A 99 -9.30 1.56 -4.73
C TRP A 99 -9.45 0.46 -5.76
N LYS A 100 -8.31 -0.06 -6.21
CA LYS A 100 -8.20 -1.28 -7.01
C LYS A 100 -7.09 -2.13 -6.39
N ILE A 101 -7.41 -3.37 -6.01
CA ILE A 101 -6.47 -4.33 -5.43
C ILE A 101 -6.38 -5.53 -6.36
N SER A 102 -5.17 -5.86 -6.78
CA SER A 102 -4.85 -7.04 -7.55
C SER A 102 -4.65 -8.25 -6.65
N SER A 103 -4.92 -9.46 -7.16
CA SER A 103 -4.80 -10.70 -6.39
C SER A 103 -3.38 -10.94 -5.85
N SER A 104 -2.36 -10.40 -6.53
CA SER A 104 -0.94 -10.48 -6.16
C SER A 104 -0.53 -9.63 -4.94
N GLY A 105 -1.46 -8.92 -4.31
CA GLY A 105 -1.18 -8.03 -3.18
C GLY A 105 -0.77 -6.62 -3.58
N GLY A 106 -0.77 -6.29 -4.88
CA GLY A 106 -0.60 -4.92 -5.36
C GLY A 106 -1.92 -4.15 -5.32
N GLY A 107 -1.89 -2.84 -5.05
CA GLY A 107 -3.07 -2.01 -5.18
C GLY A 107 -2.78 -0.55 -5.50
N THR A 108 -3.85 0.16 -5.86
CA THR A 108 -3.84 1.60 -6.10
C THR A 108 -4.99 2.23 -5.33
N LEU A 109 -4.72 3.37 -4.71
CA LEU A 109 -5.74 4.25 -4.13
C LEU A 109 -5.70 5.59 -4.87
N VAL A 110 -6.81 5.93 -5.51
CA VAL A 110 -7.05 7.22 -6.14
C VAL A 110 -7.94 8.03 -5.20
N TRP A 111 -7.36 9.06 -4.60
CA TRP A 111 -8.09 9.97 -3.73
C TRP A 111 -9.07 10.80 -4.53
N ASP A 112 -10.14 11.27 -3.89
CA ASP A 112 -11.09 12.20 -4.53
C ASP A 112 -10.44 13.54 -4.93
N THR A 113 -9.26 13.87 -4.38
CA THR A 113 -8.42 15.00 -4.80
C THR A 113 -7.71 14.77 -6.14
N GLY A 114 -7.69 13.52 -6.64
CA GLY A 114 -6.96 13.10 -7.83
C GLY A 114 -5.57 12.54 -7.54
N ASP A 115 -5.07 12.63 -6.30
CA ASP A 115 -3.79 12.04 -5.91
C ASP A 115 -3.85 10.50 -6.01
N VAL A 116 -2.73 9.88 -6.40
CA VAL A 116 -2.64 8.42 -6.58
C VAL A 116 -1.52 7.85 -5.73
N VAL A 117 -1.81 6.78 -4.99
CA VAL A 117 -0.82 6.03 -4.23
C VAL A 117 -0.81 4.58 -4.70
N THR A 118 0.38 4.06 -5.00
CA THR A 118 0.60 2.64 -5.30
C THR A 118 1.06 1.93 -4.04
N LEU A 119 0.39 0.84 -3.71
CA LEU A 119 0.52 0.11 -2.45
C LEU A 119 0.84 -1.35 -2.72
N PHE A 120 1.49 -1.99 -1.75
CA PHE A 120 1.74 -3.42 -1.79
C PHE A 120 1.64 -4.05 -0.40
N TYR A 121 1.08 -5.26 -0.35
CA TYR A 121 0.97 -6.10 0.84
C TYR A 121 1.18 -7.57 0.47
N ASN A 122 2.25 -8.18 0.96
CA ASN A 122 2.59 -9.57 0.60
C ASN A 122 1.85 -10.63 1.41
N ASP A 123 1.47 -10.33 2.66
CA ASP A 123 0.99 -11.36 3.59
C ASP A 123 -0.53 -11.51 3.57
N TYR A 124 -1.14 -11.28 2.41
CA TYR A 124 -2.58 -11.38 2.21
C TYR A 124 -3.12 -12.80 2.51
N LYS A 125 -4.44 -12.89 2.68
CA LYS A 125 -5.13 -14.14 3.08
C LYS A 125 -6.16 -14.63 2.07
N TRP A 126 -6.41 -13.86 1.02
CA TRP A 126 -7.24 -14.28 -0.09
C TRP A 126 -6.49 -15.25 -1.02
N VAL A 127 -7.25 -15.90 -1.89
CA VAL A 127 -6.71 -16.76 -2.94
C VAL A 127 -6.19 -15.89 -4.08
N ASP A 128 -4.90 -16.03 -4.40
CA ASP A 128 -4.30 -15.49 -5.62
C ASP A 128 -4.20 -16.59 -6.70
N PRO A 129 -5.02 -16.53 -7.77
CA PRO A 129 -5.02 -17.55 -8.81
C PRO A 129 -3.72 -17.59 -9.64
N PHE A 130 -2.85 -16.60 -9.47
CA PHE A 130 -1.62 -16.42 -10.23
C PHE A 130 -0.36 -16.38 -9.36
N ALA A 131 -0.45 -16.76 -8.08
CA ALA A 131 0.66 -16.67 -7.12
C ALA A 131 1.98 -17.26 -7.64
N ASP A 132 1.90 -18.42 -8.28
CA ASP A 132 3.05 -19.17 -8.80
C ASP A 132 3.77 -18.49 -9.98
N THR A 133 3.21 -17.41 -10.53
CA THR A 133 3.80 -16.71 -11.69
C THR A 133 4.79 -15.60 -11.32
N TYR A 134 4.88 -15.25 -10.03
CA TYR A 134 5.77 -14.17 -9.53
C TYR A 134 6.84 -14.67 -8.56
N THR A 135 6.63 -15.83 -7.94
CA THR A 135 7.61 -16.48 -7.06
C THR A 135 8.53 -17.35 -7.90
N VAL A 136 9.49 -16.72 -8.59
CA VAL A 136 10.62 -17.47 -9.14
C VAL A 136 11.61 -17.66 -7.98
N GLU A 137 11.51 -18.79 -7.28
CA GLU A 137 12.65 -19.25 -6.48
C GLU A 137 13.74 -19.62 -7.49
N ASP A 138 14.81 -18.82 -7.50
CA ASP A 138 16.02 -19.04 -8.28
C ASP A 138 16.76 -20.28 -7.70
N GLU A 139 16.22 -21.48 -7.90
CA GLU A 139 16.90 -22.76 -7.60
C GLU A 139 17.95 -23.09 -8.68
N SER A 140 18.81 -22.15 -9.06
CA SER A 140 19.85 -22.43 -10.07
C SER A 140 21.21 -21.78 -9.84
N LEU A 141 21.68 -21.64 -8.60
CA LEU A 141 23.08 -21.27 -8.32
C LEU A 141 23.73 -22.10 -7.20
N THR A 142 23.61 -23.43 -7.27
CA THR A 142 24.59 -24.33 -6.66
C THR A 142 25.00 -25.41 -7.66
N GLU A 143 26.00 -25.08 -8.48
CA GLU A 143 26.94 -26.07 -9.07
C GLU A 143 28.24 -26.04 -8.27
#